data_AF-A0A7C1G873-F1
#
_entry.id   AF-A0A7C1G873-F1
#
_cell.length_a   1.000
_cell.length_b   1.000
_cell.length_c   1.000
_cell.angle_alpha   90.00
_cell.angle_beta   90.00
_cell.angle_gamma   90.00
#
_symmetry.space_group_name_H-M   'P 1'
#
loop_
_entity.id
_entity.type
_entity.pdbx_description
1 polymer ?
#
loop_
_entity_poly.entity_id
_entity_poly.type
_entity_poly.pdbx_seq_one_letter_code
_entity_poly.pdbx_strand_id
1 'polypeptide(L)'
;MAGSESDPPETKKARKIFVLDTSVILYNHNAINSFEENDVAIPITVLEELDNFKKGNENKNFEAREFIRFMDKISGKFTMTNWRRINGPDKGRFKVVMYEKGRKDATLVFGEDKPDHRILNAALKIKEDNPAKKVILVSKDINLRLKAKSLNITAEDFQTGKVKNIDSLYSGKSTLDNINPEVVDKLYQDGFCSMEDLEMEKPFPNHYLILKSDKSSALAYYNPITQRVERVEKRSVSRIMPRNAEQVFALHAIMNPEVKLVTLQGVAGTGKTLLALAGAWEQRRNFKQIYLARPIVPLSNKDIGYLPGDIQSKLNPYMEPLWDNLKFIQNQYGEQDKEYKR
;
A
#
# COMPACT_ATOMS: atom_id res chain seq x y z
N MET A 1 14.21 23.76 45.93
CA MET A 1 12.78 23.62 45.62
C MET A 1 12.56 23.99 44.16
N ALA A 2 12.40 22.98 43.31
CA ALA A 2 11.77 23.09 42.00
C ALA A 2 11.18 21.70 41.73
N GLY A 3 9.85 21.62 41.75
CA GLY A 3 9.10 20.36 41.70
C GLY A 3 9.13 19.76 40.30
N SER A 4 9.38 18.45 40.25
CA SER A 4 9.12 17.62 39.09
C SER A 4 7.61 17.39 38.97
N GLU A 5 6.97 18.01 37.98
CA GLU A 5 5.62 17.64 37.56
C GLU A 5 5.70 16.26 36.88
N SER A 6 5.17 15.24 37.54
CA SER A 6 4.94 13.92 36.97
C SER A 6 3.69 13.98 36.09
N ASP A 7 3.82 13.66 34.81
CA ASP A 7 2.69 13.46 33.91
C ASP A 7 1.69 12.44 34.50
N PRO A 8 0.37 12.67 34.35
CA PRO A 8 -0.64 11.77 34.88
C PRO A 8 -0.66 10.44 34.09
N PRO A 9 -0.98 9.31 34.73
CA PRO A 9 -0.99 8.00 34.07
C PRO A 9 -2.08 7.95 32.98
N GLU A 10 -1.69 7.55 31.77
CA GLU A 10 -2.61 7.32 30.65
C GLU A 10 -3.73 6.37 31.06
N THR A 11 -4.97 6.86 31.04
CA THR A 11 -6.16 6.04 31.27
C THR A 11 -6.32 5.06 30.11
N LYS A 12 -6.19 3.75 30.39
CA LYS A 12 -6.40 2.67 29.41
C LYS A 12 -7.76 2.87 28.71
N LYS A 13 -7.71 3.25 27.42
CA LYS A 13 -8.88 3.52 26.58
C LYS A 13 -9.80 2.30 26.57
N ALA A 14 -11.10 2.51 26.81
CA ALA A 14 -12.08 1.42 26.84
C ALA A 14 -12.20 0.73 25.47
N ARG A 15 -12.01 -0.59 25.43
CA ARG A 15 -12.09 -1.40 24.20
C ARG A 15 -13.49 -1.32 23.57
N LYS A 16 -13.54 -1.02 22.28
CA LYS A 16 -14.78 -0.91 21.48
C LYS A 16 -15.08 -2.22 20.74
N ILE A 17 -16.29 -2.32 20.20
CA ILE A 17 -16.67 -3.38 19.26
C ILE A 17 -17.01 -2.75 17.91
N PHE A 18 -16.33 -3.19 16.85
CA PHE A 18 -16.61 -2.81 15.48
C PHE A 18 -17.41 -3.89 14.78
N VAL A 19 -18.50 -3.55 14.12
CA VAL A 19 -19.30 -4.46 13.30
C VAL A 19 -19.01 -4.12 11.84
N LEU A 20 -18.52 -5.08 11.06
CA LEU A 20 -18.10 -4.83 9.68
C LEU A 20 -19.20 -5.15 8.68
N ASP A 21 -19.27 -4.31 7.65
CA ASP A 21 -20.06 -4.53 6.43
C ASP A 21 -19.20 -5.19 5.32
N THR A 22 -19.82 -5.83 4.34
CA THR A 22 -19.19 -6.47 3.18
C THR A 22 -18.35 -5.48 2.38
N SER A 23 -18.81 -4.24 2.24
CA SER A 23 -18.08 -3.18 1.52
C SER A 23 -16.69 -2.88 2.10
N VAL A 24 -16.50 -3.12 3.41
CA VAL A 24 -15.22 -2.97 4.11
C VAL A 24 -14.24 -4.05 3.68
N ILE A 25 -14.71 -5.30 3.64
CA ILE A 25 -13.88 -6.46 3.31
C ILE A 25 -13.55 -6.48 1.82
N LEU A 26 -14.52 -6.17 0.95
CA LEU A 26 -14.29 -6.05 -0.49
C LEU A 26 -13.30 -4.93 -0.85
N TYR A 27 -13.10 -3.98 0.06
CA TYR A 27 -12.09 -2.95 -0.10
C TYR A 27 -10.70 -3.41 0.38
N ASN A 28 -10.64 -4.17 1.48
CA ASN A 28 -9.40 -4.70 2.04
C ASN A 28 -9.68 -5.95 2.89
N HIS A 29 -9.21 -7.11 2.45
CA HIS A 29 -9.33 -8.39 3.18
C HIS A 29 -8.63 -8.36 4.54
N ASN A 30 -7.60 -7.52 4.73
CA ASN A 30 -6.93 -7.30 6.01
C ASN A 30 -7.63 -6.30 6.92
N ALA A 31 -8.85 -5.86 6.59
CA ALA A 31 -9.63 -4.91 7.40
C ALA A 31 -9.74 -5.34 8.87
N ILE A 32 -9.94 -6.64 9.16
CA ILE A 32 -10.06 -7.14 10.53
C ILE A 32 -8.82 -6.80 11.38
N ASN A 33 -7.63 -6.77 10.78
CA ASN A 33 -6.37 -6.47 11.47
C ASN A 33 -6.17 -4.97 11.74
N SER A 34 -7.02 -4.11 11.18
CA SER A 34 -6.89 -2.65 11.24
C SER A 34 -7.51 -2.02 12.49
N PHE A 35 -8.07 -2.82 13.39
CA PHE A 35 -8.79 -2.36 14.59
C PHE A 35 -8.00 -2.51 15.91
N GLU A 36 -6.69 -2.78 15.81
CA GLU A 36 -5.74 -2.81 16.94
C GLU A 36 -6.22 -3.67 18.13
N GLU A 37 -6.44 -3.09 19.30
CA GLU A 37 -6.91 -3.75 20.52
C GLU A 37 -8.43 -3.96 20.61
N ASN A 38 -9.19 -3.48 19.61
CA ASN A 38 -10.66 -3.47 19.62
C ASN A 38 -11.26 -4.75 19.05
N ASP A 39 -12.40 -5.16 19.61
CA ASP A 39 -13.09 -6.38 19.21
C ASP A 39 -13.83 -6.15 17.86
N VAL A 40 -13.90 -7.17 16.98
CA VAL A 40 -14.49 -7.11 15.63
C VAL A 40 -15.58 -8.17 15.46
N ALA A 41 -16.79 -7.76 15.11
CA ALA A 41 -17.92 -8.64 14.83
C ALA A 41 -18.22 -8.67 13.33
N ILE A 42 -18.38 -9.86 12.77
CA ILE A 42 -18.70 -10.06 11.35
C ILE A 42 -20.08 -10.70 11.26
N PRO A 43 -21.11 -10.00 10.75
CA PRO A 43 -22.41 -10.61 10.49
C PRO A 43 -22.30 -11.79 9.52
N ILE A 44 -23.06 -12.86 9.73
CA ILE A 44 -23.07 -14.01 8.81
C ILE A 44 -23.46 -13.62 7.37
N THR A 45 -24.36 -12.63 7.23
CA THR A 45 -24.73 -12.03 5.93
C THR A 45 -23.52 -11.60 5.12
N VAL A 46 -22.48 -11.08 5.78
CA VAL A 46 -21.27 -10.62 5.10
C VAL A 46 -20.52 -11.78 4.47
N LEU A 47 -20.47 -12.93 5.15
CA LEU A 47 -19.85 -14.13 4.59
C LEU A 47 -20.66 -14.69 3.42
N GLU A 48 -22.00 -14.63 3.50
CA GLU A 48 -22.91 -15.03 2.40
C GLU A 48 -22.70 -14.14 1.16
N GLU A 49 -22.59 -12.83 1.35
CA GLU A 49 -22.34 -11.91 0.24
C GLU A 49 -20.96 -12.12 -0.38
N LEU A 50 -19.91 -12.30 0.43
CA LEU A 50 -18.55 -12.55 -0.07
C LEU A 50 -18.44 -13.82 -0.92
N ASP A 51 -19.27 -14.83 -0.67
CA ASP A 51 -19.29 -16.06 -1.48
C ASP A 51 -19.70 -15.77 -2.94
N ASN A 52 -20.67 -14.86 -3.13
CA ASN A 52 -21.08 -14.40 -4.46
C ASN A 52 -19.96 -13.64 -5.18
N PHE A 53 -19.05 -13.01 -4.45
CA PHE A 53 -17.91 -12.27 -5.01
C PHE A 53 -16.68 -13.15 -5.31
N LYS A 54 -16.71 -14.49 -5.12
CA LYS A 54 -15.57 -15.36 -5.45
C LYS A 54 -15.27 -15.47 -6.94
N LYS A 55 -16.28 -15.29 -7.79
CA LYS A 55 -16.19 -15.47 -9.25
C LYS A 55 -15.85 -14.15 -9.93
N GLY A 56 -14.76 -14.12 -10.70
CA GLY A 56 -14.30 -12.94 -11.44
C GLY A 56 -12.81 -12.63 -11.23
N ASN A 57 -12.32 -11.66 -12.01
CA ASN A 57 -10.91 -11.24 -12.07
C ASN A 57 -10.70 -9.80 -11.60
N GLU A 58 -11.67 -9.18 -10.96
CA GLU A 58 -11.52 -7.84 -10.40
C GLU A 58 -10.87 -7.89 -9.01
N ASN A 59 -10.31 -6.76 -8.57
CA ASN A 59 -9.73 -6.63 -7.22
C ASN A 59 -10.71 -7.05 -6.13
N LYS A 60 -11.99 -6.68 -6.22
CA LYS A 60 -13.01 -7.09 -5.24
C LYS A 60 -13.13 -8.62 -5.11
N ASN A 61 -12.96 -9.35 -6.21
CA ASN A 61 -12.99 -10.81 -6.19
C ASN A 61 -11.75 -11.40 -5.51
N PHE A 62 -10.59 -10.77 -5.74
CA PHE A 62 -9.35 -11.13 -5.03
C PHE A 62 -9.48 -10.91 -3.52
N GLU A 63 -9.96 -9.73 -3.10
CA GLU A 63 -10.17 -9.40 -1.69
C GLU A 63 -11.14 -10.39 -1.01
N ALA A 64 -12.26 -10.73 -1.67
CA ALA A 64 -13.20 -11.72 -1.15
C ALA A 64 -12.55 -13.11 -0.97
N ARG A 65 -11.74 -13.57 -1.94
CA ARG A 65 -11.06 -14.87 -1.87
C ARG A 65 -10.02 -14.91 -0.75
N GLU A 66 -9.21 -13.88 -0.61
CA GLU A 66 -8.19 -13.82 0.44
C GLU A 66 -8.82 -13.76 1.83
N PHE A 67 -9.91 -13.01 2.00
CA PHE A 67 -10.64 -12.98 3.26
C PHE A 67 -11.20 -14.34 3.66
N ILE A 68 -11.76 -15.08 2.71
CA ILE A 68 -12.33 -16.41 2.98
C ILE A 68 -11.22 -17.41 3.31
N ARG A 69 -10.07 -17.36 2.63
CA ARG A 69 -8.89 -18.16 2.99
C ARG A 69 -8.40 -17.84 4.40
N PHE A 70 -8.41 -16.57 4.78
CA PHE A 70 -8.06 -16.14 6.13
C PHE A 70 -9.04 -16.70 7.17
N MET A 71 -10.35 -16.61 6.91
CA MET A 71 -11.37 -17.19 7.79
C MET A 71 -11.24 -18.71 7.91
N ASP A 72 -10.98 -19.40 6.80
CA ASP A 72 -10.79 -20.85 6.75
C ASP A 72 -9.61 -21.30 7.63
N LYS A 73 -8.47 -20.61 7.54
CA LYS A 73 -7.29 -20.84 8.39
C LYS A 73 -7.61 -20.71 9.88
N ILE A 74 -8.48 -19.77 10.26
CA ILE A 74 -8.86 -19.57 11.67
C ILE A 74 -9.92 -20.59 12.11
N SER A 75 -10.73 -21.11 11.19
CA SER A 75 -11.86 -22.00 11.49
C SER A 75 -11.46 -23.42 11.87
N GLY A 76 -10.24 -23.87 11.49
CA GLY A 76 -9.86 -25.28 11.42
C GLY A 76 -10.02 -26.18 12.66
N LYS A 77 -10.30 -25.68 13.87
CA LYS A 77 -10.52 -26.53 15.06
C LYS A 77 -11.71 -26.13 15.96
N PHE A 78 -12.47 -25.07 15.66
CA PHE A 78 -13.46 -24.59 16.62
C PHE A 78 -14.61 -23.74 16.04
N THR A 79 -15.71 -23.62 16.78
CA THR A 79 -16.88 -22.78 16.47
C THR A 79 -16.57 -21.27 16.45
N MET A 80 -17.04 -20.60 15.40
CA MET A 80 -16.76 -19.18 15.09
C MET A 80 -17.71 -18.17 15.76
N THR A 81 -18.68 -18.67 16.54
CA THR A 81 -19.68 -17.86 17.26
C THR A 81 -19.14 -17.22 18.53
N ASN A 82 -18.05 -17.76 19.08
CA ASN A 82 -17.40 -17.26 20.30
C ASN A 82 -16.31 -16.23 19.96
N TRP A 83 -16.10 -15.25 20.85
CA TRP A 83 -15.01 -14.27 20.74
C TRP A 83 -13.63 -14.95 20.77
N ARG A 84 -12.82 -14.72 19.72
CA ARG A 84 -11.49 -15.33 19.53
C ARG A 84 -10.42 -14.32 19.24
N ARG A 85 -9.20 -14.53 19.72
CA ARG A 85 -8.05 -13.69 19.33
C ARG A 85 -7.50 -14.16 17.99
N ILE A 86 -7.16 -13.21 17.12
CA ILE A 86 -6.55 -13.49 15.82
C ILE A 86 -5.01 -13.43 15.93
N ASN A 87 -4.46 -12.39 16.57
CA ASN A 87 -3.04 -12.06 16.47
C ASN A 87 -2.42 -11.64 17.83
N GLY A 88 -2.07 -12.60 18.68
CA GLY A 88 -1.33 -12.33 19.92
C GLY A 88 -2.16 -11.72 21.08
N PRO A 89 -1.53 -11.44 22.23
CA PRO A 89 -2.22 -11.06 23.46
C PRO A 89 -2.79 -9.62 23.46
N ASP A 90 -2.19 -8.73 22.68
CA ASP A 90 -2.50 -7.29 22.66
C ASP A 90 -3.53 -6.88 21.61
N LYS A 91 -3.88 -7.77 20.67
CA LYS A 91 -4.89 -7.52 19.63
C LYS A 91 -6.30 -7.87 20.11
N GLY A 92 -7.28 -7.25 19.46
CA GLY A 92 -8.70 -7.49 19.68
C GLY A 92 -9.17 -8.90 19.32
N ARG A 93 -10.40 -9.22 19.74
CA ARG A 93 -11.03 -10.51 19.43
C ARG A 93 -12.01 -10.37 18.26
N PHE A 94 -12.30 -11.44 17.55
CA PHE A 94 -13.35 -11.48 16.55
C PHE A 94 -14.41 -12.53 16.84
N LYS A 95 -15.61 -12.34 16.28
CA LYS A 95 -16.64 -13.39 16.21
C LYS A 95 -17.54 -13.22 14.99
N VAL A 96 -18.14 -14.31 14.55
CA VAL A 96 -19.23 -14.29 13.57
C VAL A 96 -20.57 -14.18 14.30
N VAL A 97 -21.42 -13.26 13.86
CA VAL A 97 -22.75 -13.01 14.44
C VAL A 97 -23.80 -13.69 13.58
N MET A 98 -24.47 -14.67 14.17
CA MET A 98 -25.56 -15.41 13.53
C MET A 98 -26.87 -14.61 13.56
N TYR A 99 -27.85 -15.00 12.75
CA TYR A 99 -29.20 -14.47 12.82
C TYR A 99 -29.89 -14.90 14.11
N GLU A 100 -30.05 -13.96 15.04
CA GLU A 100 -30.84 -14.15 16.25
C GLU A 100 -31.80 -12.96 16.40
N LYS A 101 -33.07 -13.23 16.71
CA LYS A 101 -34.06 -12.18 16.94
C LYS A 101 -33.71 -11.38 18.20
N GLY A 102 -33.40 -10.10 18.02
CA GLY A 102 -33.20 -9.13 19.11
C GLY A 102 -34.49 -8.43 19.54
N ARG A 103 -34.40 -7.46 20.46
CA ARG A 103 -35.58 -6.66 20.88
C ARG A 103 -36.02 -5.66 19.81
N LYS A 104 -35.08 -5.13 19.02
CA LYS A 104 -35.35 -4.30 17.83
C LYS A 104 -34.97 -5.06 16.57
N ASP A 105 -35.82 -4.99 15.56
CA ASP A 105 -35.64 -5.68 14.28
C ASP A 105 -35.71 -4.68 13.12
N ALA A 106 -34.57 -4.43 12.48
CA ALA A 106 -34.43 -3.56 11.33
C ALA A 106 -35.26 -4.03 10.12
N THR A 107 -35.50 -5.34 9.96
CA THR A 107 -36.38 -5.83 8.88
C THR A 107 -37.84 -5.47 9.11
N LEU A 108 -38.26 -5.34 10.37
CA LEU A 108 -39.61 -4.86 10.72
C LEU A 108 -39.70 -3.33 10.64
N VAL A 109 -38.64 -2.61 11.02
CA VAL A 109 -38.61 -1.13 11.00
C VAL A 109 -38.59 -0.55 9.58
N PHE A 110 -37.88 -1.20 8.66
CA PHE A 110 -37.74 -0.72 7.27
C PHE A 110 -38.64 -1.47 6.26
N GLY A 111 -39.43 -2.45 6.72
CA GLY A 111 -40.47 -3.10 5.93
C GLY A 111 -40.01 -4.10 4.85
N GLU A 112 -38.71 -4.42 4.78
CA GLU A 112 -38.15 -5.34 3.77
C GLU A 112 -37.01 -6.17 4.38
N ASP A 113 -36.89 -7.45 4.01
CA ASP A 113 -35.74 -8.29 4.40
C ASP A 113 -34.60 -8.13 3.37
N LYS A 114 -33.65 -7.24 3.70
CA LYS A 114 -32.48 -6.94 2.87
C LYS A 114 -31.19 -7.28 3.64
N PRO A 115 -30.10 -7.65 2.93
CA PRO A 115 -28.80 -7.89 3.56
C PRO A 115 -28.32 -6.75 4.48
N ASP A 116 -28.50 -5.49 4.06
CA ASP A 116 -28.30 -4.30 4.90
C ASP A 116 -28.97 -4.39 6.27
N HIS A 117 -30.25 -4.78 6.30
CA HIS A 117 -31.05 -4.80 7.52
C HIS A 117 -30.62 -5.94 8.42
N ARG A 118 -30.22 -7.06 7.83
CA ARG A 118 -29.61 -8.18 8.52
C ARG A 118 -28.26 -7.81 9.17
N ILE A 119 -27.44 -7.00 8.50
CA ILE A 119 -26.20 -6.42 9.07
C ILE A 119 -26.53 -5.48 10.25
N LEU A 120 -27.55 -4.63 10.12
CA LEU A 120 -28.01 -3.76 11.20
C LEU A 120 -28.54 -4.56 12.41
N ASN A 121 -29.27 -5.66 12.18
CA ASN A 121 -29.73 -6.56 13.23
C ASN A 121 -28.58 -7.19 13.99
N ALA A 122 -27.52 -7.62 13.30
CA ALA A 122 -26.31 -8.08 13.96
C ALA A 122 -25.68 -6.99 14.84
N ALA A 123 -25.59 -5.74 14.35
CA ALA A 123 -25.06 -4.63 15.14
C ALA A 123 -25.92 -4.28 16.37
N LEU A 124 -27.25 -4.31 16.24
CA LEU A 124 -28.18 -4.14 17.36
C LEU A 124 -28.00 -5.22 18.41
N LYS A 125 -27.92 -6.48 18.00
CA LYS A 125 -27.72 -7.63 18.90
C LYS A 125 -26.41 -7.50 19.67
N ILE A 126 -25.32 -7.13 19.01
CA ILE A 126 -24.03 -6.88 19.69
C ILE A 126 -24.14 -5.77 20.73
N LYS A 127 -24.89 -4.71 20.43
CA LYS A 127 -25.15 -3.61 21.36
C LYS A 127 -26.00 -4.05 22.56
N GLU A 128 -27.02 -4.88 22.33
CA GLU A 128 -27.86 -5.45 23.38
C GLU A 128 -27.05 -6.38 24.31
N ASP A 129 -26.21 -7.24 23.74
CA ASP A 129 -25.40 -8.20 24.50
C ASP A 129 -24.20 -7.54 25.23
N ASN A 130 -23.82 -6.32 24.85
CA ASN A 130 -22.64 -5.62 25.40
C ASN A 130 -22.97 -4.16 25.79
N PRO A 131 -23.86 -3.94 26.78
CA PRO A 131 -24.33 -2.60 27.13
C PRO A 131 -23.21 -1.66 27.64
N ALA A 132 -22.13 -2.23 28.19
CA ALA A 132 -20.98 -1.49 28.71
C ALA A 132 -19.94 -1.10 27.64
N LYS A 133 -20.08 -1.58 26.39
CA LYS A 133 -19.11 -1.31 25.32
C LYS A 133 -19.71 -0.44 24.23
N LYS A 134 -18.89 0.43 23.66
CA LYS A 134 -19.27 1.21 22.48
C LYS A 134 -19.25 0.31 21.25
N VAL A 135 -20.40 0.15 20.59
CA VAL A 135 -20.58 -0.61 19.35
C VAL A 135 -20.66 0.35 18.16
N ILE A 136 -19.83 0.12 17.16
CA ILE A 136 -19.69 0.97 15.97
C ILE A 136 -19.84 0.12 14.71
N LEU A 137 -20.79 0.45 13.86
CA LEU A 137 -20.89 -0.10 12.51
C LEU A 137 -19.87 0.58 11.59
N VAL A 138 -19.12 -0.21 10.83
CA VAL A 138 -18.14 0.27 9.88
C VAL A 138 -18.58 -0.17 8.49
N SER A 139 -18.79 0.80 7.60
CA SER A 139 -19.24 0.56 6.22
C SER A 139 -18.73 1.68 5.32
N LYS A 140 -18.53 1.40 4.03
CA LYS A 140 -18.27 2.42 3.00
C LYS A 140 -19.54 2.97 2.36
N ASP A 141 -20.69 2.34 2.57
CA ASP A 141 -21.97 2.81 2.07
C ASP A 141 -22.57 3.89 2.99
N ILE A 142 -22.83 5.07 2.42
CA ILE A 142 -23.48 6.19 3.11
C ILE A 142 -24.89 5.79 3.58
N ASN A 143 -25.65 5.07 2.76
CA ASN A 143 -27.04 4.71 3.06
C ASN A 143 -27.13 3.79 4.26
N LEU A 144 -26.29 2.75 4.31
CA LEU A 144 -26.22 1.84 5.44
C LEU A 144 -25.83 2.57 6.74
N ARG A 145 -24.88 3.51 6.67
CA ARG A 145 -24.51 4.34 7.83
C ARG A 145 -25.64 5.26 8.30
N LEU A 146 -26.42 5.83 7.39
CA LEU A 146 -27.58 6.66 7.74
C LEU A 146 -28.68 5.83 8.41
N LYS A 147 -28.99 4.63 7.89
CA LYS A 147 -29.94 3.69 8.52
C LYS A 147 -29.47 3.24 9.91
N ALA A 148 -28.17 3.02 10.10
CA ALA A 148 -27.61 2.68 11.40
C ALA A 148 -27.83 3.80 12.43
N LYS A 149 -27.57 5.05 12.02
CA LYS A 149 -27.77 6.23 12.88
C LYS A 149 -29.25 6.41 13.28
N SER A 150 -30.21 6.16 12.38
CA SER A 150 -31.63 6.24 12.72
C SER A 150 -32.06 5.16 13.74
N LEU A 151 -31.34 4.04 13.82
CA LEU A 151 -31.51 2.99 14.83
C LEU A 151 -30.69 3.22 16.12
N ASN A 152 -30.10 4.40 16.30
CA ASN A 152 -29.18 4.74 17.40
C ASN A 152 -27.92 3.85 17.46
N ILE A 153 -27.45 3.33 16.33
CA ILE A 153 -26.16 2.66 16.20
C ILE A 153 -25.13 3.69 15.75
N THR A 154 -23.98 3.76 16.42
CA THR A 154 -22.88 4.61 15.94
C THR A 154 -22.35 4.01 14.64
N ALA A 155 -22.19 4.81 13.59
CA ALA A 155 -21.69 4.34 12.31
C ALA A 155 -20.60 5.26 11.76
N GLU A 156 -19.51 4.66 11.31
CA GLU A 156 -18.29 5.32 10.83
C GLU A 156 -17.92 4.82 9.43
N ASP A 157 -17.32 5.70 8.63
CA ASP A 157 -16.77 5.33 7.32
C ASP A 157 -15.51 4.49 7.49
N PHE A 158 -15.35 3.45 6.66
CA PHE A 158 -14.13 2.66 6.68
C PHE A 158 -12.98 3.41 6.02
N GLN A 159 -12.30 4.19 6.83
CA GLN A 159 -11.01 4.75 6.50
C GLN A 159 -9.95 3.74 6.96
N THR A 160 -9.77 2.65 6.22
CA THR A 160 -8.42 2.05 6.12
C THR A 160 -7.50 3.22 5.90
N GLY A 161 -6.58 3.46 6.83
CA GLY A 161 -5.68 4.59 6.76
C GLY A 161 -5.26 4.77 5.32
N LYS A 162 -5.62 5.91 4.71
CA LYS A 162 -4.97 6.44 3.51
C LYS A 162 -3.50 6.18 3.73
N VAL A 163 -2.93 5.10 3.17
CA VAL A 163 -1.65 4.47 3.56
C VAL A 163 -0.97 5.25 4.69
N LYS A 164 -1.43 5.07 5.95
CA LYS A 164 -1.16 6.08 7.00
C LYS A 164 0.32 6.18 7.33
N ASN A 165 1.11 5.21 6.89
CA ASN A 165 2.56 5.32 6.79
C ASN A 165 3.00 4.78 5.42
N ILE A 166 3.01 5.62 4.39
CA ILE A 166 3.91 5.39 3.23
C ILE A 166 5.34 5.18 3.77
N ASP A 167 5.64 5.85 4.88
CA ASP A 167 6.89 5.76 5.64
C ASP A 167 7.13 4.39 6.30
N SER A 168 6.13 3.51 6.37
CA SER A 168 6.28 2.12 6.87
C SER A 168 6.57 1.12 5.77
N LEU A 169 6.40 1.51 4.50
CA LEU A 169 6.83 0.68 3.39
C LEU A 169 8.35 0.68 3.36
N TYR A 170 8.91 -0.48 3.04
CA TYR A 170 10.34 -0.61 2.80
C TYR A 170 10.78 0.39 1.73
N SER A 171 11.59 1.37 2.13
CA SER A 171 12.02 2.50 1.30
C SER A 171 13.03 2.10 0.23
N GLY A 172 13.61 0.89 0.33
CA GLY A 172 14.72 0.44 -0.51
C GLY A 172 16.05 1.13 -0.21
N LYS A 173 16.12 2.03 0.77
CA LYS A 173 17.34 2.76 1.14
C LYS A 173 17.46 3.04 2.63
N SER A 174 18.69 3.15 3.13
CA SER A 174 18.98 3.71 4.45
C SER A 174 20.14 4.70 4.37
N THR A 175 20.23 5.57 5.37
CA THR A 175 21.35 6.49 5.57
C THR A 175 22.09 6.04 6.82
N LEU A 176 23.40 5.87 6.71
CA LEU A 176 24.27 5.61 7.85
C LEU A 176 25.15 6.84 8.04
N ASP A 177 25.01 7.47 9.20
CA ASP A 177 25.83 8.59 9.63
C ASP A 177 26.98 8.06 10.52
N ASN A 178 28.05 8.84 10.64
CA ASN A 178 29.25 8.52 11.44
C ASN A 178 29.99 7.24 11.01
N ILE A 179 30.00 6.93 9.71
CA ILE A 179 30.80 5.81 9.18
C ILE A 179 32.29 6.16 9.23
N ASN A 180 33.12 5.19 9.64
CA ASN A 180 34.58 5.34 9.63
C ASN A 180 35.06 5.79 8.23
N PRO A 181 35.79 6.93 8.11
CA PRO A 181 36.29 7.42 6.83
C PRO A 181 37.06 6.38 6.00
N GLU A 182 37.77 5.45 6.65
CA GLU A 182 38.52 4.39 5.97
C GLU A 182 37.62 3.47 5.15
N VAL A 183 36.38 3.23 5.59
CA VAL A 183 35.40 2.40 4.87
C VAL A 183 34.91 3.13 3.62
N VAL A 184 34.72 4.45 3.71
CA VAL A 184 34.36 5.28 2.57
C VAL A 184 35.52 5.32 1.57
N ASP A 185 36.75 5.51 2.03
CA ASP A 185 37.94 5.52 1.18
C ASP A 185 38.14 4.17 0.47
N LYS A 186 37.92 3.06 1.18
CA LYS A 186 37.91 1.70 0.60
C LYS A 186 36.86 1.54 -0.50
N LEU A 187 35.64 2.07 -0.31
CA LEU A 187 34.62 2.07 -1.36
C LEU A 187 35.04 2.89 -2.60
N TYR A 188 35.80 3.98 -2.42
CA TYR A 188 36.31 4.77 -3.55
C TYR A 188 37.48 4.09 -4.26
N GLN A 189 38.35 3.38 -3.54
CA GLN A 189 39.54 2.71 -4.07
C GLN A 189 39.23 1.34 -4.67
N ASP A 190 38.55 0.48 -3.92
CA ASP A 190 38.28 -0.92 -4.28
C ASP A 190 36.92 -1.11 -4.97
N GLY A 191 36.03 -0.12 -4.85
CA GLY A 191 34.66 -0.18 -5.38
C GLY A 191 33.67 -0.95 -4.50
N PHE A 192 34.12 -1.59 -3.41
CA PHE A 192 33.25 -2.33 -2.48
C PHE A 192 33.79 -2.34 -1.06
N CYS A 193 32.93 -2.64 -0.09
CA CYS A 193 33.30 -3.00 1.28
C CYS A 193 32.49 -4.22 1.77
N SER A 194 32.89 -4.76 2.92
CA SER A 194 32.21 -5.88 3.58
C SER A 194 31.08 -5.39 4.49
N MET A 195 30.18 -6.30 4.90
CA MET A 195 29.10 -5.95 5.83
C MET A 195 29.65 -5.73 7.25
N GLU A 196 30.72 -6.44 7.58
CA GLU A 196 31.47 -6.30 8.83
C GLU A 196 32.07 -4.89 8.95
N ASP A 197 32.58 -4.32 7.86
CA ASP A 197 33.10 -2.94 7.81
C ASP A 197 32.02 -1.89 8.18
N LEU A 198 30.74 -2.22 8.01
CA LEU A 198 29.61 -1.31 8.26
C LEU A 198 28.86 -1.59 9.56
N GLU A 199 29.25 -2.62 10.32
CA GLU A 199 28.57 -3.04 11.55
C GLU A 199 27.05 -3.29 11.36
N MET A 200 26.65 -3.77 10.18
CA MET A 200 25.25 -3.98 9.82
C MET A 200 24.88 -5.46 9.73
N GLU A 201 23.66 -5.78 10.15
CA GLU A 201 23.03 -7.05 9.76
C GLU A 201 22.80 -7.11 8.26
N LYS A 202 22.73 -8.33 7.72
CA LYS A 202 22.55 -8.60 6.30
C LYS A 202 21.29 -7.89 5.77
N PRO A 203 21.42 -6.88 4.89
CA PRO A 203 20.27 -6.14 4.38
C PRO A 203 19.53 -6.95 3.32
N PHE A 204 18.33 -6.49 2.96
CA PHE A 204 17.58 -7.08 1.85
C PHE A 204 18.36 -6.96 0.53
N PRO A 205 18.18 -7.91 -0.42
CA PRO A 205 18.73 -7.81 -1.76
C PRO A 205 18.44 -6.44 -2.41
N ASN A 206 19.45 -5.84 -3.04
CA ASN A 206 19.35 -4.54 -3.71
C ASN A 206 18.99 -3.36 -2.78
N HIS A 207 19.28 -3.47 -1.47
CA HIS A 207 19.14 -2.34 -0.55
C HIS A 207 20.19 -1.27 -0.86
N TYR A 208 19.78 -0.02 -1.00
CA TYR A 208 20.67 1.12 -1.24
C TYR A 208 21.11 1.79 0.06
N LEU A 209 22.30 2.36 0.06
CA LEU A 209 22.94 2.95 1.23
C LEU A 209 23.50 4.32 0.88
N ILE A 210 23.19 5.31 1.73
CA ILE A 210 23.86 6.60 1.76
C ILE A 210 24.80 6.58 2.96
N LEU A 211 26.09 6.44 2.70
CA LEU A 211 27.12 6.39 3.72
C LEU A 211 27.69 7.79 3.91
N LYS A 212 27.71 8.28 5.15
CA LYS A 212 28.26 9.59 5.50
C LYS A 212 29.29 9.42 6.61
N SER A 213 30.49 9.91 6.33
CA SER A 213 31.52 10.16 7.33
C SER A 213 31.63 11.67 7.57
N ASP A 214 32.45 12.06 8.55
CA ASP A 214 32.71 13.48 8.84
C ASP A 214 33.37 14.24 7.68
N LYS A 215 34.07 13.51 6.78
CA LYS A 215 34.88 14.09 5.71
C LYS A 215 34.31 13.84 4.31
N SER A 216 33.55 12.78 4.13
CA SER A 216 33.15 12.29 2.80
C SER A 216 31.84 11.51 2.85
N SER A 217 31.25 11.27 1.68
CA SER A 217 30.08 10.42 1.55
C SER A 217 30.20 9.51 0.33
N ALA A 218 29.52 8.38 0.38
CA ALA A 218 29.42 7.44 -0.73
C ALA A 218 27.99 6.93 -0.88
N LEU A 219 27.62 6.64 -2.12
CA LEU A 219 26.40 5.93 -2.46
C LEU A 219 26.78 4.49 -2.72
N ALA A 220 26.03 3.55 -2.17
CA ALA A 220 26.31 2.12 -2.32
C ALA A 220 25.02 1.30 -2.39
N TYR A 221 25.14 0.02 -2.73
CA TYR A 221 24.04 -0.93 -2.66
C TYR A 221 24.54 -2.32 -2.23
N TYR A 222 23.67 -3.09 -1.60
CA TYR A 222 23.96 -4.48 -1.29
C TYR A 222 23.69 -5.37 -2.50
N ASN A 223 24.75 -5.98 -3.03
CA ASN A 223 24.68 -6.94 -4.11
C ASN A 223 24.47 -8.36 -3.53
N PRO A 224 23.31 -9.00 -3.76
CA PRO A 224 23.02 -10.32 -3.21
C PRO A 224 23.85 -11.45 -3.84
N ILE A 225 24.44 -11.22 -5.03
CA ILE A 225 25.23 -12.22 -5.76
C ILE A 225 26.64 -12.29 -5.17
N THR A 226 27.30 -11.14 -5.02
CA THR A 226 28.66 -11.04 -4.46
C THR A 226 28.67 -11.00 -2.93
N GLN A 227 27.50 -10.76 -2.31
CA GLN A 227 27.32 -10.56 -0.87
C GLN A 227 28.14 -9.39 -0.31
N ARG A 228 28.39 -8.37 -1.13
CA ARG A 228 29.18 -7.18 -0.78
C ARG A 228 28.34 -5.92 -0.88
N VAL A 229 28.81 -4.86 -0.22
CA VAL A 229 28.30 -3.51 -0.42
C VAL A 229 29.15 -2.84 -1.49
N GLU A 230 28.55 -2.60 -2.66
CA GLU A 230 29.23 -2.09 -3.84
C GLU A 230 28.89 -0.62 -4.05
N ARG A 231 29.89 0.17 -4.46
CA ARG A 231 29.74 1.60 -4.72
C ARG A 231 28.84 1.84 -5.92
N VAL A 232 27.89 2.76 -5.78
CA VAL A 232 27.01 3.22 -6.84
C VAL A 232 27.52 4.55 -7.37
N GLU A 233 27.94 4.55 -8.63
CA GLU A 233 28.42 5.76 -9.28
C GLU A 233 27.29 6.60 -9.86
N LYS A 234 27.42 7.91 -9.69
CA LYS A 234 26.54 8.90 -10.30
C LYS A 234 26.90 9.06 -11.78
N ARG A 235 26.13 8.41 -12.67
CA ARG A 235 26.28 8.51 -14.13
C ARG A 235 25.03 9.07 -14.81
N SER A 236 25.22 9.64 -16.00
CA SER A 236 24.09 10.02 -16.87
C SER A 236 23.56 8.78 -17.60
N VAL A 237 22.25 8.76 -17.85
CA VAL A 237 21.57 7.73 -18.64
C VAL A 237 20.77 8.44 -19.71
N SER A 238 21.06 8.17 -21.00
CA SER A 238 20.50 8.92 -22.12
C SER A 238 20.61 10.44 -21.94
N ARG A 239 21.79 10.91 -21.50
CA ARG A 239 22.11 12.31 -21.15
C ARG A 239 21.27 12.92 -20.01
N ILE A 240 20.40 12.14 -19.36
CA ILE A 240 19.69 12.57 -18.15
C ILE A 240 20.59 12.40 -16.93
N MET A 241 20.91 13.50 -16.27
CA MET A 241 21.73 13.50 -15.06
C MET A 241 20.85 13.41 -13.79
N PRO A 242 21.03 12.40 -12.92
CA PRO A 242 20.31 12.33 -11.65
C PRO A 242 20.68 13.52 -10.74
N ARG A 243 19.67 14.09 -10.07
CA ARG A 243 19.83 15.30 -9.23
C ARG A 243 20.13 15.00 -7.77
N ASN A 244 19.74 13.84 -7.26
CA ASN A 244 19.93 13.42 -5.87
C ASN A 244 20.25 11.92 -5.78
N ALA A 245 20.53 11.44 -4.57
CA ALA A 245 20.87 10.04 -4.30
C ALA A 245 19.76 9.08 -4.76
N GLU A 246 18.50 9.42 -4.51
CA GLU A 246 17.35 8.60 -4.88
C GLU A 246 17.25 8.39 -6.40
N GLN A 247 17.52 9.42 -7.20
CA GLN A 247 17.55 9.29 -8.66
C GLN A 247 18.76 8.49 -9.14
N VAL A 248 19.91 8.58 -8.45
CA VAL A 248 21.07 7.73 -8.73
C VAL A 248 20.71 6.27 -8.50
N PHE A 249 20.10 5.95 -7.35
CA PHE A 249 19.65 4.60 -7.03
C PHE A 249 18.59 4.08 -8.01
N ALA A 250 17.63 4.93 -8.38
CA ALA A 250 16.60 4.58 -9.36
C ALA A 250 17.21 4.21 -10.72
N LEU A 251 18.11 5.05 -11.25
CA LEU A 251 18.79 4.75 -12.51
C LEU A 251 19.70 3.52 -12.40
N HIS A 252 20.39 3.34 -11.28
CA HIS A 252 21.19 2.14 -11.05
C HIS A 252 20.31 0.89 -11.09
N ALA A 253 19.18 0.88 -10.38
CA ALA A 253 18.24 -0.24 -10.38
C ALA A 253 17.67 -0.52 -11.78
N ILE A 254 17.25 0.53 -12.51
CA ILE A 254 16.70 0.38 -13.87
C ILE A 254 17.72 -0.19 -14.85
N MET A 255 18.98 0.22 -14.73
CA MET A 255 20.06 -0.19 -15.64
C MET A 255 20.73 -1.51 -15.25
N ASN A 256 20.34 -2.12 -14.12
CA ASN A 256 20.93 -3.36 -13.65
C ASN A 256 20.16 -4.56 -14.24
N PRO A 257 20.78 -5.38 -15.12
CA PRO A 257 20.11 -6.51 -15.76
C PRO A 257 19.69 -7.62 -14.79
N GLU A 258 20.28 -7.68 -13.59
CA GLU A 258 19.91 -8.64 -12.55
C GLU A 258 18.59 -8.27 -11.84
N VAL A 259 18.18 -7.00 -11.90
CA VAL A 259 16.93 -6.53 -11.31
C VAL A 259 15.79 -6.63 -12.33
N LYS A 260 14.96 -7.67 -12.23
CA LYS A 260 13.88 -7.94 -13.21
C LYS A 260 12.64 -7.05 -13.04
N LEU A 261 12.45 -6.48 -11.85
CA LEU A 261 11.31 -5.61 -11.53
C LEU A 261 11.78 -4.45 -10.67
N VAL A 262 11.49 -3.23 -11.13
CA VAL A 262 11.80 -1.99 -10.40
C VAL A 262 10.50 -1.26 -10.09
N THR A 263 10.26 -0.98 -8.82
CA THR A 263 9.14 -0.16 -8.35
C THR A 263 9.66 1.18 -7.87
N LEU A 264 9.18 2.28 -8.46
CA LEU A 264 9.57 3.63 -8.07
C LEU A 264 8.41 4.35 -7.37
N GLN A 265 8.65 4.77 -6.14
CA GLN A 265 7.72 5.57 -5.36
C GLN A 265 8.34 6.94 -5.04
N GLY A 266 7.50 7.97 -5.01
CA GLY A 266 7.93 9.34 -4.69
C GLY A 266 6.87 10.37 -5.04
N VAL A 267 7.02 11.58 -4.51
CA VAL A 267 6.09 12.71 -4.73
C VAL A 267 5.94 13.02 -6.22
N ALA A 268 4.81 13.62 -6.62
CA ALA A 268 4.64 14.13 -7.98
C ALA A 268 5.79 15.07 -8.38
N GLY A 269 6.23 15.03 -9.64
CA GLY A 269 7.32 15.87 -10.15
C GLY A 269 8.75 15.38 -9.87
N THR A 270 8.95 14.26 -9.17
CA THR A 270 10.28 13.72 -8.84
C THR A 270 11.03 13.02 -9.99
N GLY A 271 10.45 13.01 -11.21
CA GLY A 271 11.10 12.47 -12.40
C GLY A 271 10.99 10.95 -12.60
N LYS A 272 10.19 10.22 -11.81
CA LYS A 272 10.03 8.75 -11.92
C LYS A 272 9.82 8.25 -13.36
N THR A 273 8.86 8.85 -14.06
CA THR A 273 8.53 8.50 -15.44
C THR A 273 9.68 8.83 -16.40
N LEU A 274 10.31 10.00 -16.22
CA LEU A 274 11.46 10.40 -17.03
C LEU A 274 12.63 9.42 -16.89
N LEU A 275 12.98 9.03 -15.66
CA LEU A 275 14.08 8.09 -15.40
C LEU A 275 13.79 6.70 -15.97
N ALA A 276 12.55 6.21 -15.83
CA ALA A 276 12.13 4.94 -16.41
C ALA A 276 12.23 4.97 -17.94
N LEU A 277 11.78 6.06 -18.58
CA LEU A 277 11.88 6.24 -20.03
C LEU A 277 13.34 6.37 -20.49
N ALA A 278 14.18 7.12 -19.77
CA ALA A 278 15.60 7.25 -20.08
C ALA A 278 16.32 5.88 -20.00
N GLY A 279 16.08 5.12 -18.94
CA GLY A 279 16.67 3.78 -18.82
C GLY A 279 16.14 2.79 -19.84
N ALA A 280 14.85 2.87 -20.21
CA ALA A 280 14.29 2.07 -21.30
C ALA A 280 14.90 2.44 -22.66
N TRP A 281 15.09 3.74 -22.93
CA TRP A 281 15.73 4.23 -24.15
C TRP A 281 17.19 3.78 -24.26
N GLU A 282 17.95 3.89 -23.18
CA GLU A 282 19.35 3.44 -23.12
C GLU A 282 19.47 1.93 -23.44
N GLN A 283 18.57 1.13 -22.86
CA GLN A 283 18.56 -0.32 -23.00
C GLN A 283 17.81 -0.84 -24.22
N ARG A 284 17.28 0.03 -25.09
CA ARG A 284 16.40 -0.37 -26.21
C ARG A 284 17.00 -1.39 -27.17
N ARG A 285 18.34 -1.47 -27.26
CA ARG A 285 19.03 -2.46 -28.10
C ARG A 285 19.04 -3.86 -27.50
N ASN A 286 18.80 -3.99 -26.19
CA ASN A 286 18.77 -5.25 -25.46
C ASN A 286 17.40 -5.94 -25.53
N PHE A 287 16.37 -5.25 -26.01
CA PHE A 287 15.00 -5.74 -26.07
C PHE A 287 14.45 -5.65 -27.50
N LYS A 288 13.65 -6.65 -27.90
CA LYS A 288 12.97 -6.63 -29.21
C LYS A 288 11.92 -5.51 -29.29
N GLN A 289 11.25 -5.22 -28.18
CA GLN A 289 10.16 -4.26 -28.10
C GLN A 289 10.03 -3.72 -26.68
N ILE A 290 9.72 -2.43 -26.55
CA ILE A 290 9.42 -1.76 -25.28
C ILE A 290 7.93 -1.43 -25.26
N TYR A 291 7.24 -1.79 -24.18
CA TYR A 291 5.83 -1.47 -23.98
C TYR A 291 5.68 -0.36 -22.95
N LEU A 292 4.90 0.66 -23.30
CA LEU A 292 4.50 1.73 -22.39
C LEU A 292 3.00 1.59 -22.15
N ALA A 293 2.64 1.37 -20.88
CA ALA A 293 1.25 1.24 -20.47
C ALA A 293 0.93 2.30 -19.41
N ARG A 294 -0.23 2.93 -19.53
CA ARG A 294 -0.78 3.83 -18.53
C ARG A 294 -2.22 3.41 -18.25
N PRO A 295 -2.64 3.28 -16.97
CA PRO A 295 -4.04 3.03 -16.67
C PRO A 295 -4.89 4.21 -17.11
N ILE A 296 -6.03 3.92 -17.72
CA ILE A 296 -7.04 4.91 -18.03
C ILE A 296 -7.72 5.29 -16.72
N VAL A 297 -7.51 6.54 -16.27
CA VAL A 297 -8.22 7.11 -15.13
C VAL A 297 -9.23 8.11 -15.68
N PRO A 298 -10.54 7.81 -15.68
CA PRO A 298 -11.54 8.71 -16.25
C PRO A 298 -11.53 10.05 -15.49
N LEU A 299 -11.34 11.13 -16.25
CA LEU A 299 -11.52 12.49 -15.76
C LEU A 299 -13.01 12.82 -15.86
N SER A 300 -13.68 12.92 -14.72
CA SER A 300 -15.16 13.05 -14.60
C SER A 300 -15.88 11.73 -14.86
N ASN A 301 -17.08 11.54 -14.29
CA ASN A 301 -17.90 10.32 -14.30
C ASN A 301 -18.37 9.81 -15.69
N LYS A 302 -17.59 10.01 -16.75
CA LYS A 302 -17.84 9.50 -18.09
C LYS A 302 -16.70 8.59 -18.48
N ASP A 303 -17.02 7.33 -18.72
CA ASP A 303 -16.11 6.38 -19.33
C ASP A 303 -15.66 6.89 -20.71
N ILE A 304 -14.43 6.53 -21.12
CA ILE A 304 -13.85 6.90 -22.42
C ILE A 304 -14.81 6.63 -23.59
N GLY A 305 -15.70 5.64 -23.47
CA GLY A 305 -16.73 5.34 -24.46
C GLY A 305 -17.57 6.55 -24.89
N TYR A 306 -17.81 7.52 -24.01
CA TYR A 306 -18.67 8.68 -24.25
C TYR A 306 -17.98 9.93 -24.82
N LEU A 307 -16.65 9.92 -24.94
CA LEU A 307 -15.95 11.02 -25.62
C LEU A 307 -16.17 10.92 -27.14
N PRO A 308 -16.41 12.04 -27.86
CA PRO A 308 -16.47 12.01 -29.33
C PRO A 308 -15.08 11.73 -29.92
N GLY A 309 -15.04 11.14 -31.13
CA GLY A 309 -13.80 10.81 -31.85
C GLY A 309 -13.47 9.32 -31.90
N ASP A 310 -12.39 8.99 -32.60
CA ASP A 310 -11.86 7.62 -32.71
C ASP A 310 -11.08 7.21 -31.45
N ILE A 311 -10.69 5.93 -31.37
CA ILE A 311 -9.97 5.39 -30.21
C ILE A 311 -8.67 6.17 -29.94
N GLN A 312 -7.94 6.56 -31.00
CA GLN A 312 -6.70 7.31 -30.87
C GLN A 312 -6.93 8.71 -30.29
N SER A 313 -7.92 9.46 -30.79
CA SER A 313 -8.24 10.80 -30.29
C SER A 313 -8.61 10.79 -28.80
N LYS A 314 -9.22 9.71 -28.32
CA LYS A 314 -9.57 9.54 -26.90
C LYS A 314 -8.38 9.15 -26.02
N LEU A 315 -7.42 8.40 -26.56
CA LEU A 315 -6.25 7.92 -25.82
C LEU A 315 -5.06 8.89 -25.84
N ASN A 316 -4.89 9.67 -26.93
CA ASN A 316 -3.76 10.58 -27.12
C ASN A 316 -3.53 11.53 -25.92
N PRO A 317 -4.56 12.17 -25.31
CA PRO A 317 -4.36 13.04 -24.16
C PRO A 317 -3.73 12.34 -22.95
N TYR A 318 -3.96 11.03 -22.80
CA TYR A 318 -3.37 10.24 -21.71
C TYR A 318 -1.93 9.85 -21.99
N MET A 319 -1.50 9.82 -23.26
CA MET A 319 -0.14 9.48 -23.65
C MET A 319 0.77 10.70 -23.79
N GLU A 320 0.21 11.91 -23.95
CA GLU A 320 0.99 13.16 -24.14
C GLU A 320 2.14 13.35 -23.13
N PRO A 321 1.95 13.14 -21.81
CA PRO A 321 3.06 13.29 -20.87
C PRO A 321 4.22 12.31 -21.11
N LEU A 322 3.97 11.15 -21.70
CA LEU A 322 5.02 10.20 -22.08
C LEU A 322 5.75 10.69 -23.32
N TRP A 323 5.02 11.21 -24.31
CA TRP A 323 5.61 11.81 -25.51
C TRP A 323 6.46 13.03 -25.19
N ASP A 324 6.04 13.89 -24.26
CA ASP A 324 6.83 15.04 -23.83
C ASP A 324 8.15 14.62 -23.17
N ASN A 325 8.14 13.58 -22.32
CA ASN A 325 9.36 13.06 -21.71
C ASN A 325 10.30 12.44 -22.77
N LEU A 326 9.75 11.74 -23.78
CA LEU A 326 10.55 11.18 -24.87
C LEU A 326 11.17 12.28 -25.74
N LYS A 327 10.40 13.31 -26.12
CA LYS A 327 10.91 14.50 -26.81
C LYS A 327 12.00 15.19 -25.99
N PHE A 328 11.81 15.30 -24.67
CA PHE A 328 12.81 15.89 -23.79
C PHE A 328 14.13 15.10 -23.79
N ILE A 329 14.07 13.77 -23.77
CA ILE A 329 15.25 12.90 -23.88
C ILE A 329 15.90 13.05 -25.26
N GLN A 330 15.11 13.04 -26.34
CA GLN A 330 15.59 13.21 -27.71
C GLN A 330 16.31 14.55 -27.92
N ASN A 331 15.76 15.64 -27.37
CA ASN A 331 16.35 16.98 -27.42
C ASN A 331 17.65 17.12 -26.62
N GLN A 332 18.03 16.13 -25.82
CA GLN A 332 19.38 16.13 -25.21
C GLN A 332 20.47 15.80 -26.23
N TYR A 333 20.12 15.20 -27.36
CA TYR A 333 21.02 14.86 -28.46
C TYR A 333 21.08 16.00 -29.47
N GLY A 334 22.24 16.21 -30.10
CA GLY A 334 22.37 17.21 -31.15
C GLY A 334 21.63 16.77 -32.41
N GLU A 335 21.20 17.71 -33.26
CA GLU A 335 20.42 17.39 -34.47
C GLU A 335 21.14 16.45 -35.46
N GLN A 336 22.47 16.38 -35.35
CA GLN A 336 23.32 15.49 -36.15
C GLN A 336 23.48 14.09 -35.55
N ASP A 337 23.12 13.88 -34.27
CA ASP A 337 23.22 12.59 -33.59
C ASP A 337 22.18 11.62 -34.17
N LYS A 338 22.56 10.34 -34.33
CA LYS A 338 21.65 9.29 -34.82
C LYS A 338 20.44 9.09 -33.90
N GLU A 339 20.64 9.37 -32.62
CA GLU A 339 19.65 9.33 -31.54
C GLU A 339 18.64 10.48 -31.61
N TYR A 340 18.96 11.61 -32.26
CA TYR A 340 18.00 12.68 -32.49
C TYR A 340 17.06 12.36 -33.67
N LYS A 341 17.53 11.58 -34.65
CA LYS A 341 16.77 11.25 -35.87
C LYS A 341 15.87 10.01 -35.77
N ARG A 342 15.94 9.29 -34.64
CA ARG A 342 15.20 8.05 -34.36
C ARG A 342 14.32 8.25 -33.14
#